data_AF-A0A832X835-F1
#
_entry.id   AF-A0A832X835-F1
#
_cell.length_a   1.000
_cell.length_b   1.000
_cell.length_c   1.000
_cell.angle_alpha   90.00
_cell.angle_beta   90.00
_cell.angle_gamma   90.00
#
_symmetry.space_group_name_H-M   'P 1'
#
loop_
_entity.id
_entity.type
_entity.pdbx_description
1 polymer ?
#
loop_
_entity_poly.entity_id
_entity_poly.type
_entity_poly.pdbx_seq_one_letter_code
_entity_poly.pdbx_strand_id
1 'polypeptide(L)'
;MEDLIFMGDHIRFGPAGVPPLFRTMGADLPTVPALLREEGLDALEYQAVRWGQTTQIKQLEADKLGLEAKREDVLLSLHGSYYINLAGEKKSSKLANDA
;
A
#
# COMPACT_ATOMS: atom_id res chain seq x y z
N MET A 1 28.58 0.02 -12.68
CA MET A 1 28.32 1.26 -11.92
C MET A 1 27.28 1.98 -12.73
N GLU A 2 26.07 1.42 -12.75
CA GLU A 2 24.94 1.93 -13.52
C GLU A 2 23.85 2.19 -12.49
N ASP A 3 23.56 3.48 -12.37
CA ASP A 3 22.32 4.07 -11.88
C ASP A 3 21.82 3.51 -10.54
N LEU A 4 22.52 3.97 -9.50
CA LEU A 4 21.88 4.27 -8.23
C LEU A 4 20.86 5.39 -8.48
N ILE A 5 19.72 5.07 -9.12
CA ILE A 5 18.57 5.96 -9.23
C ILE A 5 18.20 6.30 -7.80
N PHE A 6 18.46 7.54 -7.42
CA PHE A 6 18.04 8.04 -6.13
C PHE A 6 16.51 8.02 -6.18
N MET A 7 15.88 7.57 -5.09
CA MET A 7 14.43 7.42 -4.96
C MET A 7 13.62 8.73 -5.17
N GLY A 8 14.28 9.84 -5.53
CA GLY A 8 13.72 11.16 -5.82
C GLY A 8 14.23 11.81 -7.13
N ASP A 9 14.73 11.05 -8.11
CA ASP A 9 15.23 11.59 -9.38
C ASP A 9 14.10 12.11 -10.31
N HIS A 10 12.84 11.80 -10.00
CA HIS A 10 11.66 12.29 -10.72
C HIS A 10 10.41 12.30 -9.82
N ILE A 11 9.38 13.02 -10.26
CA ILE A 11 8.07 13.03 -9.59
C ILE A 11 7.36 11.71 -9.89
N ARG A 12 6.95 11.00 -8.84
CA ARG A 12 6.23 9.73 -8.96
C ARG A 12 4.72 9.92 -8.92
N PHE A 13 4.00 9.15 -9.72
CA PHE A 13 2.55 9.17 -9.84
C PHE A 13 1.97 7.77 -9.63
N GLY A 14 0.87 7.71 -8.90
CA GLY A 14 0.30 6.44 -8.48
C GLY A 14 -1.09 6.56 -7.86
N PRO A 15 -1.87 5.48 -7.87
CA PRO A 15 -3.19 5.47 -7.28
C PRO A 15 -3.14 5.32 -5.76
N ALA A 16 -4.20 5.80 -5.11
CA ALA A 16 -4.56 5.34 -3.77
C ALA A 16 -5.32 4.02 -3.90
N GLY A 17 -4.69 2.93 -3.47
CA GLY A 17 -5.24 1.57 -3.53
C GLY A 17 -5.14 0.93 -4.92
N VAL A 18 -5.48 -0.36 -4.99
CA VAL A 18 -5.46 -1.13 -6.24
C VAL A 18 -6.62 -0.70 -7.14
N PRO A 19 -6.35 -0.27 -8.39
CA PRO A 19 -7.39 0.08 -9.36
C PRO A 19 -8.44 -1.03 -9.52
N PRO A 20 -9.74 -0.69 -9.64
CA PRO A 20 -10.80 -1.70 -9.79
C PRO A 20 -10.58 -2.63 -10.98
N LEU A 21 -10.05 -2.11 -12.10
CA LEU A 21 -9.78 -2.89 -13.30
C LEU A 21 -8.83 -4.06 -13.02
N PHE A 22 -7.76 -3.85 -12.25
CA PHE A 22 -6.79 -4.90 -11.92
C PHE A 22 -7.44 -6.01 -11.08
N ARG A 23 -8.36 -5.65 -10.18
CA ARG A 23 -9.13 -6.63 -9.40
C ARG A 23 -10.06 -7.45 -10.31
N THR A 24 -10.72 -6.81 -11.27
CA THR A 24 -11.57 -7.50 -12.25
C THR A 24 -10.78 -8.46 -13.14
N MET A 25 -9.51 -8.14 -13.42
CA MET A 25 -8.57 -9.02 -14.14
C MET A 25 -8.04 -10.17 -13.28
N GLY A 26 -8.37 -10.22 -11.98
CA GLY A 26 -7.90 -11.24 -11.06
C GLY A 26 -6.46 -11.04 -10.58
N ALA A 27 -5.91 -9.83 -10.71
CA ALA A 27 -4.58 -9.52 -10.21
C ALA A 27 -4.53 -9.63 -8.68
N ASP A 28 -3.55 -10.38 -8.17
CA ASP A 28 -3.22 -10.36 -6.76
C ASP A 28 -2.40 -9.11 -6.40
N LEU A 29 -2.30 -8.82 -5.10
CA LEU A 29 -1.62 -7.62 -4.62
C LEU A 29 -0.15 -7.52 -5.07
N PRO A 30 0.66 -8.60 -5.03
CA PRO A 30 2.03 -8.57 -5.54
C PRO A 30 2.16 -8.31 -7.04
N THR A 31 1.15 -8.60 -7.87
CA THR A 31 1.18 -8.31 -9.32
C THR A 31 0.96 -6.83 -9.62
N VAL A 32 0.37 -6.06 -8.70
CA VAL A 32 -0.02 -4.66 -8.91
C VAL A 32 1.14 -3.74 -9.34
N PRO A 33 2.35 -3.79 -8.74
CA PRO A 33 3.46 -2.96 -9.17
C PRO A 33 3.81 -3.09 -10.66
N ALA A 34 3.81 -4.31 -11.21
CA ALA A 34 4.10 -4.53 -12.62
C ALA A 34 3.02 -3.91 -13.52
N LEU A 35 1.74 -4.10 -13.17
CA LEU A 35 0.62 -3.50 -13.91
C LEU A 35 0.64 -1.97 -13.86
N LEU A 36 1.07 -1.36 -12.74
CA LEU A 36 1.24 0.08 -12.67
C LEU A 36 2.33 0.58 -13.61
N ARG A 37 3.46 -0.14 -13.69
CA ARG A 37 4.53 0.20 -14.63
C ARG A 37 4.10 0.10 -16.09
N GLU A 38 3.28 -0.89 -16.44
CA GLU A 38 2.68 -1.00 -17.78
C GLU A 38 1.84 0.24 -18.14
N GLU A 39 1.18 0.85 -17.16
CA GLU A 39 0.41 2.09 -17.30
C GLU A 39 1.26 3.38 -17.15
N GLY A 40 2.58 3.26 -16.98
CA GLY A 40 3.49 4.39 -16.79
C GLY A 40 3.42 5.05 -15.40
N LEU A 41 2.89 4.34 -14.40
CA LEU A 41 2.79 4.77 -13.00
C LEU A 41 3.86 4.08 -12.15
N ASP A 42 4.35 4.76 -11.13
CA ASP A 42 5.53 4.36 -10.35
C ASP A 42 5.41 4.66 -8.85
N ALA A 43 4.18 4.84 -8.38
CA ALA A 43 3.83 4.85 -6.96
C ALA A 43 2.54 4.06 -6.69
N LEU A 44 2.37 3.61 -5.45
CA LEU A 44 1.15 2.99 -4.95
C LEU A 44 0.98 3.27 -3.47
N GLU A 45 -0.17 3.83 -3.08
CA GLU A 45 -0.56 3.88 -1.67
C GLU A 45 -1.37 2.63 -1.31
N TYR A 46 -0.85 1.81 -0.40
CA TYR A 46 -1.59 0.70 0.17
C TYR A 46 -2.61 1.17 1.20
N GLN A 47 -3.88 0.82 0.99
CA GLN A 47 -4.99 1.26 1.84
C GLN A 47 -5.29 0.26 2.97
N ALA A 48 -4.73 0.52 4.16
CA ALA A 48 -5.09 -0.18 5.40
C ALA A 48 -6.25 0.51 6.16
N VAL A 49 -7.09 1.27 5.44
CA VAL A 49 -8.02 2.26 6.01
C VAL A 49 -9.13 1.69 6.90
N ARG A 50 -9.50 0.42 6.72
CA ARG A 50 -10.59 -0.26 7.46
C ARG A 50 -10.11 -1.43 8.33
N TRP A 51 -8.84 -1.46 8.71
CA TRP A 51 -8.39 -2.46 9.68
C TRP A 51 -8.88 -2.10 11.08
N GLY A 52 -9.10 -3.14 11.90
CA GLY A 52 -9.22 -3.00 13.34
C GLY A 52 -7.84 -3.03 13.99
N GLN A 53 -7.74 -3.50 15.24
CA GLN A 53 -6.45 -3.67 15.92
C GLN A 53 -5.54 -4.71 15.25
N THR A 54 -6.11 -5.60 14.43
CA THR A 54 -5.39 -6.65 13.74
C THR A 54 -5.16 -6.28 12.27
N THR A 55 -3.93 -6.43 11.81
CA THR A 55 -3.56 -6.27 10.39
C THR A 55 -4.22 -7.34 9.53
N GLN A 56 -4.73 -6.97 8.35
CA GLN A 56 -5.42 -7.94 7.48
C GLN A 56 -4.52 -8.57 6.41
N ILE A 57 -3.42 -7.92 6.04
CA ILE A 57 -2.44 -8.50 5.12
C ILE A 57 -1.61 -9.58 5.81
N LYS A 58 -1.38 -10.70 5.13
CA LYS A 58 -0.48 -11.76 5.62
C LYS A 58 0.97 -11.36 5.38
N GLN A 59 1.87 -11.72 6.30
CA GLN A 59 3.32 -11.43 6.18
C GLN A 59 3.89 -11.82 4.82
N LEU A 60 3.64 -13.05 4.38
CA LEU A 60 4.12 -13.55 3.08
C LEU A 60 3.65 -12.67 1.89
N GLU A 61 2.44 -12.15 1.94
CA GLU A 61 1.88 -11.32 0.88
C GLU A 61 2.46 -9.90 0.93
N ALA A 62 2.67 -9.36 2.13
CA ALA A 62 3.35 -8.08 2.33
C ALA A 62 4.82 -8.13 1.85
N ASP A 63 5.53 -9.23 2.14
CA ASP A 63 6.91 -9.44 1.70
C ASP A 63 6.99 -9.51 0.17
N LYS A 64 6.07 -10.25 -0.45
CA LYS A 64 5.97 -10.32 -1.91
C LYS A 64 5.67 -8.96 -2.52
N LEU A 65 4.68 -8.22 -2.01
CA LEU A 65 4.38 -6.87 -2.48
C LEU A 65 5.61 -5.96 -2.40
N GLY A 66 6.34 -5.98 -1.28
CA GLY A 66 7.55 -5.18 -1.10
C GLY A 66 8.69 -5.58 -2.05
N LEU A 67 8.85 -6.87 -2.34
CA LEU A 67 9.84 -7.36 -3.30
C LEU A 67 9.51 -6.92 -4.73
N GLU A 68 8.26 -7.11 -5.14
CA GLU A 68 7.78 -6.76 -6.48
C GLU A 68 7.83 -5.24 -6.68
N ALA A 69 7.42 -4.44 -5.70
CA ALA A 69 7.51 -2.99 -5.78
C ALA A 69 8.95 -2.49 -5.94
N LYS A 70 9.92 -3.09 -5.24
CA LYS A 70 11.35 -2.78 -5.45
C LYS A 70 11.82 -3.19 -6.84
N ARG A 71 11.41 -4.36 -7.33
CA ARG A 71 11.82 -4.88 -8.65
C ARG A 71 11.29 -3.99 -9.77
N GLU A 72 10.06 -3.52 -9.65
CA GLU A 72 9.38 -2.70 -10.66
C GLU A 72 9.61 -1.18 -10.46
N ASP A 73 10.43 -0.77 -9.49
CA ASP A 73 10.64 0.64 -9.11
C ASP A 73 9.32 1.40 -8.85
N VAL A 74 8.43 0.80 -8.06
CA VAL A 74 7.17 1.41 -7.60
C VAL A 74 7.32 1.82 -6.13
N LEU A 75 7.17 3.11 -5.85
CA LEU A 75 7.24 3.63 -4.49
C LEU A 75 5.97 3.25 -3.72
N LEU A 76 6.14 2.53 -2.62
CA LEU A 76 5.04 2.18 -1.73
C LEU A 76 4.87 3.22 -0.61
N SER A 77 3.63 3.63 -0.38
CA SER A 77 3.20 4.29 0.86
C SER A 77 2.06 3.50 1.50
N LEU A 78 1.70 3.84 2.74
CA LEU A 78 0.60 3.18 3.46
C LEU A 78 -0.31 4.23 4.09
N HIS A 79 -1.61 4.10 3.82
CA HIS A 79 -2.65 4.83 4.51
C HIS A 79 -3.15 4.01 5.69
N GLY A 80 -2.82 4.47 6.89
CA GLY A 80 -3.24 3.85 8.15
C GLY A 80 -4.76 3.81 8.34
N SER A 81 -5.21 3.01 9.29
CA SER A 81 -6.64 2.83 9.56
C SER A 81 -7.28 4.06 10.17
N TYR A 82 -8.52 4.37 9.76
CA TYR A 82 -9.25 5.55 10.23
C TYR A 82 -9.53 5.57 11.74
N TYR A 83 -9.45 4.43 12.43
CA TYR A 83 -9.68 4.38 13.87
C TYR A 83 -8.52 4.99 14.69
N ILE A 84 -7.35 5.21 14.07
CA ILE A 84 -6.18 5.76 14.74
C ILE A 84 -6.35 7.28 14.86
N ASN A 85 -6.53 7.77 16.09
CA ASN A 85 -6.57 9.20 16.38
C ASN A 85 -5.55 9.53 17.49
N LEU A 86 -4.38 10.05 17.10
CA LEU A 86 -3.31 10.42 18.04
C LEU A 86 -3.58 11.72 18.81
N ALA A 87 -4.57 12.51 18.38
CA ALA A 87 -5.01 13.73 19.04
C ALA A 87 -6.30 13.54 19.85
N GLY A 88 -6.84 12.31 19.89
CA GLY A 88 -8.07 12.00 20.61
C GLY A 88 -7.86 11.94 22.11
N GLU A 89 -8.90 12.29 22.87
CA GLU A 89 -8.89 12.03 24.31
C GLU A 89 -8.82 10.51 24.56
N LYS A 90 -8.05 10.07 25.57
CA LYS A 90 -7.86 8.64 25.92
C LYS A 90 -9.16 7.84 26.11
N LYS A 91 -10.32 8.51 26.26
CA LYS A 91 -11.64 7.90 26.44
C LYS A 91 -12.47 7.74 25.15
N SER A 92 -12.03 8.26 24.01
CA SER A 92 -12.79 8.17 22.76
C SER A 92 -12.34 7.00 21.88
N SER A 93 -12.69 5.78 22.27
CA SER A 93 -12.81 4.70 21.28
C SER A 93 -13.80 3.65 21.79
N LYS A 94 -15.00 3.62 21.20
CA LYS A 94 -15.97 2.51 21.37
C LYS A 94 -15.51 1.21 20.71
N LEU A 95 -14.21 0.97 20.55
CA LEU A 95 -13.63 -0.24 19.95
C LEU A 95 -13.05 -1.19 21.00
N ALA A 96 -13.21 -0.91 22.30
CA ALA A 96 -12.77 -1.78 23.39
C ALA A 96 -13.74 -2.93 23.72
N ASN A 97 -14.77 -3.18 22.90
CA ASN A 97 -15.85 -4.11 23.24
C ASN A 97 -16.01 -5.31 22.29
N ASP A 98 -15.08 -5.56 21.37
CA ASP A 98 -15.13 -6.76 20.52
C ASP A 98 -13.75 -7.44 20.50
N ALA A 99 -13.45 -8.21 21.55
CA ALA A 99 -12.41 -9.23 21.60
C ALA A 99 -12.89 -10.40 22.47
#